data_AF-A0A423HP39-F1
#
_entry.id   AF-A0A423HP39-F1
#
_cell.length_a   1.000
_cell.length_b   1.000
_cell.length_c   1.000
_cell.angle_alpha   90.00
_cell.angle_beta   90.00
_cell.angle_gamma   90.00
#
_symmetry.space_group_name_H-M   'P 1'
#
loop_
_entity.id
_entity.type
_entity.pdbx_description
1 polymer ?
#
loop_
_entity_poly.entity_id
_entity_poly.type
_entity_poly.pdbx_seq_one_letter_code
_entity_poly.pdbx_strand_id
1 'polypeptide(L)'
;MAEGYRDSCLCRVDRLGNDELRALMADIVKHGKGASQQLLARVKPLLKAFYEGQVQAGRVRREEVEDLVQEAFMALYQRRASYDPNVPFRAWLIEIARYTLLDYWRSQSGNAVVEPLAGATALNHHEALRAI
;
A
#
# COMPACT_ATOMS: atom_id res chain seq x y z
N MET A 1 -25.22 -26.91 -4.69
CA MET A 1 -24.46 -26.23 -5.75
C MET A 1 -23.25 -25.61 -5.07
N ALA A 2 -22.14 -26.35 -5.05
CA ALA A 2 -20.91 -25.95 -4.38
C ALA A 2 -19.93 -25.52 -5.48
N GLU A 3 -20.01 -24.25 -5.85
CA GLU A 3 -19.06 -23.66 -6.78
C GLU A 3 -17.72 -23.49 -6.06
N GLY A 4 -16.80 -24.38 -6.42
CA GLY A 4 -15.42 -24.37 -5.96
C GLY A 4 -14.74 -23.07 -6.35
N TYR A 5 -14.59 -22.17 -5.38
CA TYR A 5 -13.61 -21.09 -5.41
C TYR A 5 -12.22 -21.69 -5.12
N ARG A 6 -11.72 -22.48 -6.08
CA ARG A 6 -10.34 -22.97 -6.09
C ARG A 6 -9.80 -22.79 -7.50
N ASP A 7 -9.71 -21.53 -7.92
CA ASP A 7 -8.86 -21.11 -9.02
C ASP A 7 -7.67 -20.37 -8.38
N SER A 8 -6.61 -21.11 -8.06
CA SER A 8 -5.49 -21.39 -8.96
C SER A 8 -4.44 -20.26 -8.90
N CYS A 9 -3.28 -20.65 -8.37
CA CYS A 9 -1.94 -20.23 -8.79
C CYS A 9 -1.80 -18.76 -9.19
N LEU A 10 -1.26 -17.86 -8.36
CA LEU A 10 0.20 -17.62 -8.18
C LEU A 10 1.08 -17.61 -9.46
N CYS A 11 0.49 -17.64 -10.66
CA CYS A 11 1.18 -17.46 -11.93
C CYS A 11 0.73 -16.12 -12.53
N ARG A 12 1.68 -15.20 -12.68
CA ARG A 12 1.50 -13.80 -13.09
C ARG A 12 0.93 -12.97 -11.93
N VAL A 13 1.79 -12.36 -11.11
CA VAL A 13 1.50 -10.98 -10.68
C VAL A 13 1.35 -10.25 -11.99
N ASP A 14 0.10 -10.17 -12.44
CA ASP A 14 -0.25 -9.45 -13.64
C ASP A 14 0.40 -8.10 -13.47
N ARG A 15 1.34 -7.79 -14.36
CA ARG A 15 2.00 -6.50 -14.34
C ARG A 15 0.96 -5.51 -14.86
N LEU A 16 -0.16 -5.35 -14.15
CA LEU A 16 -1.15 -4.31 -14.37
C LEU A 16 -0.34 -3.04 -14.56
N GLY A 17 -0.49 -2.44 -15.74
CA GLY A 17 0.20 -1.23 -16.09
C GLY A 17 -0.14 -0.15 -15.07
N ASN A 18 0.71 0.87 -14.94
CA ASN A 18 0.34 2.04 -14.14
C ASN A 18 -1.03 2.60 -14.58
N ASP A 19 -1.37 2.43 -15.86
CA ASP A 19 -2.65 2.84 -16.44
C ASP A 19 -3.86 2.06 -15.90
N GLU A 20 -3.77 0.73 -15.74
CA GLU A 20 -4.86 -0.09 -15.21
C GLU A 20 -5.07 0.17 -13.71
N LEU A 21 -3.99 0.34 -12.96
CA LEU A 21 -4.06 0.71 -11.54
C LEU A 21 -4.66 2.10 -11.36
N ARG A 22 -4.36 3.03 -12.27
CA ARG A 22 -4.97 4.35 -12.34
C ARG A 22 -6.46 4.27 -12.67
N ALA A 23 -6.85 3.44 -13.63
CA ALA A 23 -8.26 3.23 -13.97
C ALA A 23 -9.05 2.71 -12.76
N LEU A 24 -8.49 1.75 -12.01
CA LEU A 24 -9.08 1.26 -10.75
C LEU A 24 -9.19 2.34 -9.67
N MET A 25 -8.23 3.25 -9.56
CA MET A 25 -8.30 4.39 -8.62
C MET A 25 -9.44 5.36 -8.98
N ALA A 26 -9.65 5.63 -10.27
CA ALA A 26 -10.79 6.42 -10.73
C ALA A 26 -12.13 5.68 -10.50
N ASP A 27 -12.13 4.35 -10.64
CA ASP A 27 -13.28 3.50 -10.43
C ASP A 27 -13.73 3.50 -8.96
N ILE A 28 -12.81 3.57 -7.99
CA ILE A 28 -13.11 3.68 -6.56
C ILE A 28 -14.01 4.88 -6.24
N VAL A 29 -13.77 6.01 -6.91
CA VAL A 29 -14.58 7.23 -6.71
C VAL A 29 -16.02 7.02 -7.21
N LYS A 30 -16.22 6.18 -8.22
CA LYS A 30 -17.52 5.92 -8.85
C LYS A 30 -18.28 4.73 -8.24
N HIS A 31 -17.59 3.65 -7.91
CA HIS A 31 -18.18 2.34 -7.54
C HIS A 31 -18.02 1.99 -6.05
N GLY A 32 -17.30 2.80 -5.27
CA GLY A 32 -17.22 2.66 -3.81
C GLY A 32 -16.55 1.37 -3.34
N LYS A 33 -17.15 0.68 -2.35
CA LYS A 33 -16.53 -0.45 -1.63
C LYS A 33 -16.04 -1.59 -2.52
N GLY A 34 -16.77 -1.93 -3.59
CA GLY A 34 -16.41 -3.04 -4.49
C GLY A 34 -15.13 -2.79 -5.28
N ALA A 35 -14.90 -1.56 -5.73
CA ALA A 35 -13.68 -1.16 -6.42
C ALA A 35 -12.48 -1.10 -5.45
N SER A 36 -12.69 -0.67 -4.20
CA SER A 36 -11.64 -0.67 -3.18
C SER A 36 -11.14 -2.07 -2.86
N GLN A 37 -12.04 -3.07 -2.78
CA GLN A 37 -11.65 -4.46 -2.55
C GLN A 37 -10.87 -5.04 -3.74
N GLN A 38 -11.25 -4.67 -4.98
CA GLN A 38 -10.51 -5.08 -6.17
C GLN A 38 -9.11 -4.47 -6.20
N LEU A 39 -8.96 -3.18 -5.90
CA LEU A 39 -7.65 -2.55 -5.80
C LEU A 39 -6.78 -3.21 -4.72
N LEU A 40 -7.36 -3.46 -3.54
CA LEU A 40 -6.66 -4.15 -2.46
C LEU A 40 -6.17 -5.54 -2.90
N ALA A 41 -7.00 -6.32 -3.58
CA ALA A 41 -6.62 -7.66 -4.06
C ALA A 41 -5.42 -7.60 -5.02
N ARG A 42 -5.26 -6.52 -5.78
CA ARG A 42 -4.12 -6.32 -6.71
C ARG A 42 -2.88 -5.75 -6.03
N VAL A 43 -3.05 -4.83 -5.08
CA VAL A 43 -1.94 -4.14 -4.39
C VAL A 43 -1.35 -4.97 -3.25
N LYS A 44 -2.18 -5.75 -2.54
CA LYS A 44 -1.79 -6.62 -1.43
C LYS A 44 -0.58 -7.53 -1.75
N PRO A 45 -0.54 -8.29 -2.87
CA PRO A 45 0.64 -9.12 -3.18
C PRO A 45 1.91 -8.30 -3.44
N LEU A 46 1.82 -7.08 -3.98
CA LEU A 46 2.98 -6.21 -4.22
C LEU A 46 3.58 -5.73 -2.90
N LEU A 47 2.73 -5.27 -1.98
CA LEU A 47 3.14 -4.86 -0.63
C LEU A 47 3.71 -6.03 0.15
N LYS A 48 3.05 -7.19 0.09
CA LYS A 48 3.51 -8.39 0.76
C LYS A 48 4.91 -8.79 0.29
N ALA A 49 5.17 -8.83 -1.01
CA ALA A 49 6.49 -9.14 -1.56
C ALA A 49 7.57 -8.14 -1.07
N PHE A 50 7.24 -6.86 -0.98
CA PHE A 50 8.16 -5.84 -0.44
C PHE A 50 8.51 -6.09 1.03
N TYR A 51 7.50 -6.33 1.88
CA TYR A 51 7.71 -6.56 3.31
C TYR A 51 8.34 -7.93 3.60
N GLU A 52 8.02 -8.96 2.83
CA GLU A 52 8.69 -10.26 2.91
C GLU A 52 10.20 -10.14 2.63
N GLY A 53 10.61 -9.23 1.74
CA GLY A 53 12.02 -8.87 1.56
C GLY A 53 12.64 -8.21 2.80
N GLN A 54 11.86 -7.40 3.54
CA GLN A 54 12.34 -6.79 4.80
C GLN A 54 12.42 -7.79 5.95
N VAL A 55 11.51 -8.77 5.99
CA VAL A 55 11.57 -9.90 6.94
C VAL A 55 12.83 -10.73 6.71
N GLN A 56 13.14 -11.05 5.45
CA GLN A 56 14.36 -11.77 5.10
C GLN A 56 15.63 -10.97 5.46
N ALA A 57 15.57 -9.64 5.37
CA ALA A 57 16.64 -8.75 5.82
C ALA A 57 16.71 -8.58 7.35
N GLY A 58 15.84 -9.24 8.12
CA GLY A 58 15.80 -9.16 9.58
C GLY A 58 15.30 -7.82 10.14
N ARG A 59 14.66 -6.97 9.32
CA ARG A 59 14.21 -5.62 9.71
C ARG A 59 12.77 -5.56 10.21
N VAL A 60 11.99 -6.60 9.92
CA VAL A 60 10.55 -6.70 10.24
C VAL A 60 10.26 -8.13 10.68
N ARG A 61 9.36 -8.32 11.65
CA ARG A 61 8.90 -9.65 12.05
C ARG A 61 7.82 -10.15 11.10
N ARG A 62 7.77 -11.46 10.85
CA ARG A 62 6.78 -12.06 9.94
C ARG A 62 5.33 -11.79 10.37
N GLU A 63 5.07 -11.74 11.68
CA GLU A 63 3.75 -11.45 12.26
C GLU A 63 3.24 -10.04 11.91
N GLU A 64 4.15 -9.08 11.76
CA GLU A 64 3.82 -7.66 11.52
C GLU A 64 3.56 -7.37 10.03
N VAL A 65 3.89 -8.31 9.13
CA VAL A 65 3.75 -8.09 7.69
C VAL A 65 2.31 -7.82 7.31
N GLU A 66 1.36 -8.55 7.89
CA GLU A 66 -0.05 -8.37 7.55
C GLU A 66 -0.57 -7.02 8.03
N ASP A 67 -0.12 -6.56 9.20
CA ASP A 67 -0.46 -5.26 9.77
C ASP A 67 0.11 -4.11 8.92
N LEU A 68 1.41 -4.17 8.59
CA LEU A 68 2.07 -3.19 7.73
C LEU A 68 1.47 -3.10 6.32
N VAL A 69 0.95 -4.22 5.80
CA VAL A 69 0.21 -4.24 4.53
C VAL A 69 -1.14 -3.52 4.67
N GLN A 70 -1.86 -3.72 5.78
CA GLN A 70 -3.10 -3.00 6.05
C GLN A 70 -2.83 -1.50 6.23
N GLU A 71 -1.83 -1.13 7.02
CA GLU A 71 -1.44 0.26 7.23
C GLU A 71 -1.04 0.95 5.93
N ALA A 72 -0.17 0.32 5.12
CA ALA A 72 0.22 0.87 3.83
C ALA A 72 -0.99 1.02 2.88
N PHE A 73 -1.95 0.09 2.91
CA PHE A 73 -3.18 0.23 2.14
C PHE A 73 -4.06 1.38 2.64
N MET A 74 -4.21 1.53 3.96
CA MET A 74 -4.95 2.65 4.53
C MET A 74 -4.31 4.00 4.19
N ALA A 75 -2.98 4.10 4.27
CA ALA A 75 -2.25 5.30 3.86
C ALA A 75 -2.43 5.60 2.37
N LEU A 76 -2.39 4.58 1.51
CA LEU A 76 -2.69 4.70 0.08
C LEU A 76 -4.10 5.22 -0.16
N TYR A 77 -5.09 4.65 0.53
CA TYR A 77 -6.49 5.03 0.37
C TYR A 77 -6.74 6.47 0.81
N GLN A 78 -6.05 6.95 1.84
CA GLN A 78 -6.16 8.34 2.30
C GLN A 78 -5.51 9.31 1.32
N ARG A 79 -4.34 8.96 0.78
CA ARG A 79 -3.62 9.80 -0.18
C ARG A 79 -4.14 9.70 -1.62
N ARG A 80 -5.14 8.85 -1.88
CA ARG A 80 -5.70 8.62 -3.22
C ARG A 80 -6.16 9.87 -3.95
N ALA A 81 -6.66 10.86 -3.21
CA ALA A 81 -7.15 12.12 -3.77
C ALA A 81 -6.00 13.06 -4.22
N SER A 82 -4.80 12.87 -3.68
CA SER A 82 -3.59 13.63 -4.01
C SER A 82 -2.67 12.90 -4.98
N TYR A 83 -3.13 11.80 -5.59
CA TYR A 83 -2.33 11.05 -6.54
C TYR A 83 -2.19 11.82 -7.86
N ASP A 84 -0.95 12.11 -8.24
CA ASP A 84 -0.64 12.74 -9.52
C ASP A 84 -0.51 11.69 -10.64
N PRO A 85 -1.23 11.83 -11.76
CA PRO A 85 -1.23 10.86 -12.85
C PRO A 85 0.06 10.80 -13.67
N ASN A 86 1.01 11.74 -13.49
CA ASN A 86 2.32 11.68 -14.14
C ASN A 86 3.29 10.76 -13.40
N VAL A 87 2.99 10.40 -12.14
CA VAL A 87 3.84 9.52 -11.34
C VAL A 87 3.39 8.06 -11.53
N PRO A 88 4.31 7.12 -11.84
CA PRO A 88 3.95 5.71 -11.94
C PRO A 88 3.44 5.21 -10.59
N PHE A 89 2.21 4.66 -10.59
CA PHE A 89 1.52 4.16 -9.40
C PHE A 89 2.39 3.23 -8.55
N ARG A 90 3.22 2.38 -9.18
CA ARG A 90 4.12 1.49 -8.43
C ARG A 90 5.19 2.23 -7.64
N ALA A 91 5.75 3.31 -8.18
CA ALA A 91 6.73 4.10 -7.45
C ALA A 91 6.06 4.77 -6.24
N TRP A 92 4.85 5.31 -6.46
CA TRP A 92 4.04 5.89 -5.39
C TRP A 92 3.65 4.87 -4.31
N LEU A 93 3.31 3.64 -4.70
CA LEU A 93 3.02 2.54 -3.77
C LEU A 93 4.23 2.18 -2.91
N ILE A 94 5.41 2.05 -3.51
CA ILE A 94 6.64 1.74 -2.77
C ILE A 94 7.02 2.89 -1.82
N GLU A 95 6.75 4.13 -2.21
CA GLU A 95 6.93 5.30 -1.34
C GLU A 95 6.04 5.23 -0.10
N ILE A 96 4.76 4.87 -0.27
CA ILE A 96 3.85 4.64 0.84
C ILE A 96 4.35 3.48 1.74
N ALA A 97 4.78 2.36 1.14
CA ALA A 97 5.29 1.22 1.89
C ALA A 97 6.56 1.55 2.69
N ARG A 98 7.46 2.37 2.13
CA ARG A 98 8.66 2.86 2.82
C ARG A 98 8.30 3.79 3.98
N TYR A 99 7.30 4.64 3.79
CA TYR A 99 6.83 5.55 4.82
C TYR A 99 6.28 4.77 6.02
N THR A 100 5.39 3.79 5.78
CA THR A 100 4.86 2.90 6.83
C THR A 100 5.97 2.11 7.52
N LEU A 101 6.96 1.63 6.78
CA LEU A 101 8.12 0.93 7.36
C LEU A 101 8.97 1.84 8.27
N LEU A 102 9.17 3.10 7.87
CA LEU A 102 9.90 4.09 8.68
C LEU A 102 9.13 4.41 9.96
N ASP A 103 7.80 4.55 9.86
CA ASP A 103 6.92 4.79 11.00
C ASP A 103 6.96 3.63 11.99
N TYR A 104 6.88 2.40 11.48
CA TYR A 104 7.08 1.18 12.25
C TYR A 104 8.42 1.16 13.00
N TRP A 105 9.53 1.52 12.36
CA TRP A 105 10.83 1.59 13.03
C TRP A 105 10.93 2.70 14.08
N ARG A 106 10.26 3.84 13.86
CA ARG A 106 10.16 4.92 14.85
C ARG A 106 9.44 4.44 16.11
N SER A 107 8.33 3.73 15.95
CA SER A 107 7.57 3.12 17.04
C SER A 107 8.42 2.09 17.83
N GLN A 108 9.23 1.29 17.13
CA GLN A 108 10.06 0.25 17.76
C GLN A 108 11.32 0.77 18.47
N SER A 109 11.86 1.94 18.10
CA SER A 109 13.17 2.42 18.58
C SER A 109 13.11 3.37 19.79
N GLY A 110 11.94 3.91 20.15
CA GLY A 110 11.86 4.84 21.27
C GLY A 110 10.44 5.20 21.65
N ASN A 111 10.09 4.88 22.90
CA ASN A 111 8.94 5.36 23.68
C ASN A 111 8.43 6.77 23.28
N ALA A 112 7.46 6.86 22.38
CA ALA A 112 6.74 8.10 22.08
C ALA A 112 5.33 7.78 21.55
N VAL A 113 4.35 7.90 22.45
CA VAL A 113 2.91 8.15 22.22
C VAL A 113 2.43 7.89 20.80
N VAL A 114 1.93 6.68 20.55
CA VAL A 114 1.02 6.43 19.42
C VAL A 114 -0.29 7.17 19.71
N GLU A 115 -0.42 8.38 19.18
CA GLU A 115 -1.70 9.06 19.17
C GLU A 115 -2.63 8.29 18.22
N PRO A 116 -3.81 7.83 18.68
CA PRO A 116 -4.64 6.90 17.93
C PRO A 116 -5.29 7.58 16.72
N LEU A 117 -4.87 7.23 15.50
CA LEU A 117 -5.60 7.24 14.22
C LEU A 117 -6.53 8.44 13.88
N ALA A 118 -6.40 9.60 14.55
CA ALA A 118 -7.23 10.78 14.32
C ALA A 118 -6.49 11.77 13.42
N GLY A 119 -6.41 11.43 12.13
CA GLY A 119 -6.00 12.34 11.07
C GLY A 119 -4.60 12.08 10.54
N ALA A 120 -4.51 11.40 9.39
CA ALA A 120 -3.36 11.50 8.51
C ALA A 120 -3.30 12.91 7.86
N THR A 121 -3.17 13.95 8.69
CA THR A 121 -2.85 15.30 8.26
C THR A 121 -1.37 15.55 8.49
N ALA A 122 -0.54 14.94 7.66
CA ALA A 122 0.74 15.52 7.35
C ALA A 122 1.28 14.92 6.06
N LEU A 123 1.83 15.83 5.24
CA LEU A 123 2.72 15.60 4.11
C LEU A 123 2.05 15.48 2.74
N ASN A 124 1.63 16.65 2.25
CA ASN A 124 1.71 17.03 0.84
C ASN A 124 3.08 16.60 0.29
N HIS A 125 3.12 15.56 -0.56
CA HIS A 125 4.38 14.97 -1.06
C HIS A 125 4.83 15.50 -2.42
N HIS A 126 4.23 16.57 -2.95
CA HIS A 126 4.71 17.11 -4.23
C HIS A 126 6.06 17.86 -4.12
N GLU A 127 6.60 18.04 -2.90
CA GLU A 127 7.74 18.92 -2.66
C GLU A 127 9.04 18.20 -2.25
N ALA A 128 8.99 16.93 -1.83
CA ALA A 128 10.15 16.25 -1.24
C ALA A 128 11.06 15.50 -2.22
N LEU A 129 10.62 15.19 -3.44
CA LEU A 129 11.39 14.43 -4.44
C LEU A 129 12.04 15.29 -5.54
N ARG A 130 12.04 16.62 -5.41
CA ARG A 130 12.71 17.54 -6.36
C ARG A 130 14.12 17.98 -5.91
N ALA A 131 14.69 17.35 -4.89
CA ALA A 131 16.00 17.71 -4.36
C ALA A 131 16.92 16.50 -4.21
N ILE A 132 17.27 15.86 -5.34
CA ILE A 132 18.56 15.18 -5.55
C ILE A 132 18.98 15.44 -7.00
#